data_AF-A0A438XZ81-F1
#
_entry.id   AF-A0A438XZ81-F1
#
_cell.length_a   1.000
_cell.length_b   1.000
_cell.length_c   1.000
_cell.angle_alpha   90.00
_cell.angle_beta   90.00
_cell.angle_gamma   90.00
#
_symmetry.space_group_name_H-M   'P 1'
#
loop_
_entity.id
_entity.type
_entity.pdbx_description
1 polymer ?
#
loop_
_entity_poly.entity_id
_entity_poly.type
_entity_poly.pdbx_seq_one_letter_code
_entity_poly.pdbx_strand_id
1 'polypeptide(L)' 'MKVPCLSRPIFKSTDRLFTLYQGDCNEVLPQFENAFDLIFADPPYFLSNDGLSI' A
#
# COMPACT_ATOMS: atom_id res chain seq x y z
N MET A 1 22.20 4.31 -5.48
CA MET A 1 21.14 4.50 -4.45
C MET A 1 20.14 5.49 -5.02
N LYS A 2 18.87 5.12 -5.16
CA LYS A 2 17.82 6.00 -5.68
C LYS A 2 17.29 6.79 -4.49
N VAL A 3 17.34 8.12 -4.53
CA VAL A 3 16.65 8.95 -3.53
C VAL A 3 15.15 8.65 -3.70
N PRO A 4 14.44 8.14 -2.69
CA PRO A 4 13.01 7.89 -2.83
C PRO A 4 12.33 9.24 -3.05
N CYS A 5 11.77 9.46 -4.24
CA CYS A 5 10.90 10.61 -4.43
C CYS A 5 9.60 10.34 -3.66
N LEU A 6 9.09 11.37 -2.96
CA LEU A 6 7.86 11.24 -2.21
C LEU A 6 6.73 10.85 -3.19
N SER A 7 6.08 9.73 -2.92
CA SER A 7 4.97 9.17 -3.67
C SER A 7 3.85 10.19 -3.66
N ARG A 8 3.50 10.67 -4.86
CA ARG A 8 2.44 11.66 -5.02
C ARG A 8 1.11 10.94 -5.09
N PRO A 9 0.08 11.41 -4.37
CA PRO A 9 -1.23 10.84 -4.48
C PRO A 9 -1.82 11.11 -5.86
N ILE A 10 -2.45 10.10 -6.44
CA ILE A 10 -3.16 10.22 -7.73
C ILE A 10 -4.57 10.78 -7.53
N PHE A 11 -5.12 10.67 -6.32
CA PHE A 11 -6.42 11.20 -5.98
C PHE A 11 -6.48 11.53 -4.49
N LYS A 12 -7.14 12.64 -4.16
CA LYS A 12 -7.52 13.01 -2.80
C LYS A 12 -9.03 13.21 -2.79
N SER A 13 -9.73 12.59 -1.85
CA SER A 13 -11.16 12.81 -1.72
C SER A 13 -11.44 14.26 -1.31
N THR A 14 -12.54 14.84 -1.78
CA THR A 14 -12.90 16.24 -1.50
C THR A 14 -13.13 16.49 0.00
N ASP A 15 -13.69 15.50 0.70
CA ASP A 15 -13.90 15.48 2.14
C ASP A 15 -12.63 15.19 2.95
N ARG A 16 -11.52 14.85 2.28
CA ARG A 16 -10.21 14.49 2.85
C ARG A 16 -10.21 13.24 3.73
N LEU A 17 -11.24 12.40 3.63
CA LEU A 17 -11.31 11.13 4.37
C LEU A 17 -10.35 10.07 3.82
N PHE A 18 -9.97 10.13 2.54
CA PHE A 18 -9.01 9.20 1.98
C PHE A 18 -8.15 9.81 0.87
N THR A 19 -7.00 9.18 0.64
CA THR A 19 -6.06 9.53 -0.43
C THR A 19 -5.62 8.25 -1.11
N LEU A 20 -5.62 8.24 -2.44
CA LEU A 20 -5.18 7.11 -3.25
C LEU A 20 -3.78 7.37 -3.79
N TYR A 21 -2.92 6.37 -3.62
CA TYR A 21 -1.57 6.31 -4.18
C TYR A 21 -1.51 5.13 -5.13
N GLN A 22 -0.84 5.28 -6.26
CA GLN A 22 -0.62 4.20 -7.22
C GLN A 22 0.88 3.89 -7.30
N GLY A 23 1.26 2.64 -7.06
CA GLY A 23 2.65 2.18 -7.09
C GLY A 23 2.83 0.85 -6.38
N ASP A 24 4.07 0.36 -6.37
CA ASP A 24 4.47 -0.79 -5.54
C ASP A 24 4.37 -0.42 -4.06
N CYS A 25 3.61 -1.18 -3.27
CA CYS A 25 3.45 -0.92 -1.85
C CYS A 25 4.78 -1.02 -1.08
N ASN A 26 5.75 -1.80 -1.55
CA ASN A 26 7.09 -1.90 -0.96
C ASN A 26 7.93 -0.63 -1.18
N GLU A 27 7.61 0.19 -2.19
CA GLU A 27 8.26 1.48 -2.41
C GLU A 27 7.49 2.63 -1.76
N VAL A 28 6.16 2.54 -1.69
CA VAL A 28 5.27 3.60 -1.21
C VAL A 28 5.17 3.60 0.32
N LEU A 29 4.90 2.45 0.95
CA LEU A 29 4.67 2.36 2.40
C LEU A 29 5.85 2.85 3.25
N PRO A 30 7.13 2.57 2.92
CA PRO A 30 8.27 3.03 3.73
C PRO A 30 8.43 4.55 3.79
N GLN A 31 7.71 5.31 2.96
CA GLN A 31 7.77 6.78 2.95
C GLN A 31 6.88 7.41 4.03
N PHE A 32 6.07 6.61 4.71
CA PHE A 32 5.19 7.02 5.79
C PHE A 32 5.74 6.53 7.12
N GLU A 33 6.34 7.42 7.90
CA GLU A 33 6.85 7.11 9.24
C GLU A 33 5.80 7.47 10.30
N ASN A 34 5.42 6.50 11.15
CA ASN A 34 4.48 6.68 12.27
C ASN A 34 3.13 7.33 11.87
N ALA A 35 2.65 7.05 10.65
CA ALA A 35 1.47 7.71 10.09
C ALA A 35 0.15 6.93 10.28
N PHE A 36 0.22 5.65 10.68
CA PHE A 36 -0.95 4.75 10.68
C PHE A 36 -1.03 3.95 11.98
N ASP A 37 -2.21 3.95 12.59
CA ASP A 37 -2.52 3.13 13.78
C ASP A 37 -2.93 1.69 13.39
N LEU A 38 -3.44 1.49 12.17
CA LEU A 38 -3.92 0.22 11.65
C LEU A 38 -3.61 0.10 10.16
N ILE A 39 -3.18 -1.09 9.75
CA ILE A 39 -3.06 -1.47 8.34
C ILE A 39 -4.05 -2.61 8.09
N PHE A 40 -4.97 -2.41 7.15
CA PHE A 40 -5.81 -3.46 6.60
C PHE A 40 -5.24 -3.88 5.25
N ALA A 41 -4.88 -5.16 5.11
CA ALA A 41 -4.31 -5.69 3.88
C ALA A 41 -4.80 -7.12 3.66
N ASP A 42 -5.10 -7.42 2.40
CA ASP A 42 -5.38 -8.77 1.91
C ASP A 42 -4.30 -9.16 0.89
N PRO A 43 -3.09 -9.55 1.35
CA PRO A 43 -1.95 -9.82 0.49
C PRO A 43 -2.11 -11.15 -0.28
N PRO A 44 -1.35 -11.38 -1.36
CA PRO A 44 -1.30 -12.69 -1.99
C PRO A 44 -0.79 -13.75 -1.01
N TYR A 45 -1.57 -14.81 -0.77
CA TYR A 45 -1.27 -15.83 0.23
C TYR A 45 -0.30 -16.93 -0.22
N PHE A 46 0.13 -16.93 -1.49
CA PHE A 46 1.05 -17.92 -2.09
C PHE A 46 0.84 -19.37 -1.61
N LEU A 47 -0.43 -19.80 -1.55
CA LEU A 47 -0.80 -21.10 -1.04
C LEU A 47 -0.32 -22.19 -2.01
N SER A 48 0.26 -23.28 -1.49
CA SER A 48 0.52 -24.48 -2.29
C SER A 48 -0.80 -25.05 -2.85
N ASN A 49 -0.80 -25.48 -4.12
CA ASN A 49 -1.99 -25.90 -4.91
C ASN A 49 -2.99 -24.79 -5.32
N ASP A 50 -2.53 -23.62 -5.76
CA ASP A 50 -3.40 -22.53 -6.28
C ASP A 50 -4.51 -22.09 -5.30
N GLY A 51 -4.32 -22.29 -3.99
CA GLY A 51 -5.33 -21.94 -2.98
C GLY A 51 -6.49 -22.93 -2.85
N LEU A 52 -6.39 -24.13 -3.44
CA LEU A 52 -7.37 -25.20 -3.23
C LEU A 52 -7.09 -25.93 -1.91
N SER A 53 -8.03 -25.87 -0.97
CA SER A 53 -8.09 -26.82 0.15
C SER A 53 -8.75 -28.11 -0.34
N ILE A 54 -7.99 -29.21 -0.36
CA ILE A 54 -8.54 -30.57 -0.56
C ILE A 54 -9.18 -31.10 0.73
#